data_AF-A0A1V8M8Q3-F1
#
_entry.id   AF-A0A1V8M8Q3-F1
#
_cell.length_a   1.000
_cell.length_b   1.000
_cell.length_c   1.000
_cell.angle_alpha   90.00
_cell.angle_beta   90.00
_cell.angle_gamma   90.00
#
_symmetry.space_group_name_H-M   'P 1'
#
loop_
_entity.id
_entity.type
_entity.pdbx_description
1 polymer ?
#
loop_
_entity_poly.entity_id
_entity_poly.type
_entity_poly.pdbx_seq_one_letter_code
_entity_poly.pdbx_strand_id
1 'polypeptide(L)'
;MLKDYLQLCWLSGYPEDLPSDRKFLFSNLGAYLLLGLFIQANISDPIEAFVQIFIEVIITIIFMAGLLLNDRSTYNFERFLTAILVCENFVYTLGLPILFWYILAKGSDYANYPIYFGIALIVWSVAIIAHLLKGLFNLNWKVSASLSMLYFVLTYFGSFGILLLTGL
;
A
#
# COMPACT_ATOMS: atom_id res chain seq x y z
N MET A 1 -4.11 -20.03 -3.57
CA MET A 1 -3.35 -18.82 -3.93
C MET A 1 -4.24 -17.59 -4.10
N LEU A 2 -5.06 -17.46 -5.16
CA LEU A 2 -5.93 -16.26 -5.31
C LEU A 2 -6.87 -16.05 -4.12
N LYS A 3 -7.46 -17.14 -3.63
CA LYS A 3 -8.32 -17.12 -2.44
C LYS A 3 -7.58 -16.57 -1.21
N ASP A 4 -6.35 -17.03 -0.99
CA ASP A 4 -5.54 -16.65 0.16
C ASP A 4 -5.15 -15.15 0.07
N TYR A 5 -4.86 -14.63 -1.14
CA TYR A 5 -4.65 -13.20 -1.38
C TYR A 5 -5.88 -12.36 -1.07
N LEU A 6 -7.05 -12.78 -1.55
CA LEU A 6 -8.31 -12.08 -1.30
C LEU A 6 -8.66 -12.12 0.19
N GLN A 7 -8.42 -13.24 0.87
CA GLN A 7 -8.65 -13.36 2.30
C GLN A 7 -7.77 -12.40 3.10
N LEU A 8 -6.50 -12.25 2.71
CA LEU A 8 -5.59 -11.25 3.28
C LEU A 8 -6.17 -9.83 3.18
N CYS A 9 -6.65 -9.47 1.98
CA CYS A 9 -7.21 -8.16 1.69
C CYS A 9 -8.60 -7.92 2.28
N TRP A 10 -9.22 -8.96 2.86
CA TRP A 10 -10.55 -8.93 3.46
C TRP A 10 -10.53 -9.19 4.97
N LEU A 11 -9.42 -8.85 5.64
CA LEU A 11 -9.27 -8.94 7.09
C LEU A 11 -9.48 -10.36 7.65
N SER A 12 -9.17 -11.39 6.85
CA SER A 12 -9.48 -12.79 7.18
C SER A 12 -8.32 -13.78 6.98
N GLY A 13 -7.24 -13.37 6.30
CA GLY A 13 -6.05 -14.19 6.05
C GLY A 13 -4.83 -13.70 6.80
N TYR A 14 -3.84 -14.59 6.97
CA TYR A 14 -2.59 -14.28 7.64
C TYR A 14 -1.40 -14.37 6.68
N PRO A 15 -0.36 -13.55 6.86
CA PRO A 15 0.84 -13.58 6.01
C PRO A 15 1.57 -14.94 5.97
N GLU A 16 1.32 -15.81 6.94
CA GLU A 16 1.82 -17.20 6.98
C GLU A 16 1.28 -18.06 5.84
N ASP A 17 0.11 -17.73 5.31
CA ASP A 17 -0.55 -18.42 4.20
C ASP A 17 0.11 -18.11 2.84
N LEU A 18 1.06 -17.16 2.80
CA LEU A 18 1.74 -16.74 1.58
C LEU A 18 3.04 -17.51 1.34
N PRO A 19 3.40 -17.76 0.06
CA PRO A 19 4.68 -18.37 -0.27
C PRO A 19 5.84 -17.44 0.13
N SER A 20 6.93 -18.03 0.66
CA SER A 20 8.19 -17.32 0.97
C SER A 20 9.14 -17.18 -0.23
N ASP A 21 8.67 -17.47 -1.45
CA ASP A 21 9.52 -17.41 -2.64
C ASP A 21 9.83 -15.94 -3.00
N ARG A 22 11.12 -15.62 -3.13
CA ARG A 22 11.59 -14.30 -3.59
C ARG A 22 11.05 -13.92 -4.96
N LYS A 23 10.80 -14.90 -5.84
CA LYS A 23 10.18 -14.62 -7.15
C LYS A 23 8.80 -14.01 -7.00
N PHE A 24 8.02 -14.49 -6.02
CA PHE A 24 6.70 -13.97 -5.76
C PHE A 24 6.74 -12.56 -5.15
N LEU A 25 7.70 -12.31 -4.25
CA LEU A 25 7.98 -10.95 -3.74
C LEU A 25 8.32 -9.97 -4.88
N PHE A 26 9.28 -10.31 -5.75
CA PHE A 26 9.69 -9.44 -6.85
C PHE A 26 8.57 -9.24 -7.88
N SER A 27 7.72 -10.24 -8.11
CA SER A 27 6.53 -10.10 -8.94
C SER A 27 5.55 -9.08 -8.36
N ASN A 28 5.30 -9.11 -7.04
CA ASN A 28 4.42 -8.14 -6.38
C ASN A 28 5.03 -6.75 -6.33
N LEU A 29 6.35 -6.64 -6.13
CA LEU A 29 7.05 -5.36 -6.23
C LEU A 29 6.95 -4.77 -7.63
N GLY A 30 7.13 -5.59 -8.67
CA GLY A 30 6.95 -5.17 -10.06
C GLY A 30 5.52 -4.71 -10.36
N ALA A 31 4.51 -5.44 -9.86
CA ALA A 31 3.11 -5.03 -9.97
C ALA A 31 2.83 -3.70 -9.24
N TYR A 32 3.40 -3.52 -8.05
CA TYR A 32 3.25 -2.29 -7.25
C TYR A 32 3.83 -1.09 -7.99
N LEU A 33 5.06 -1.23 -8.50
CA LEU A 33 5.70 -0.21 -9.34
C LEU A 33 4.86 0.10 -10.58
N LEU A 34 4.40 -0.92 -11.31
CA LEU A 34 3.63 -0.72 -12.54
C LEU A 34 2.30 -0.02 -12.28
N LEU A 35 1.52 -0.50 -11.31
CA LEU A 35 0.22 0.06 -10.98
C LEU A 35 0.35 1.47 -10.38
N GLY A 36 1.29 1.64 -9.46
CA GLY A 36 1.57 2.91 -8.81
C GLY A 36 2.03 3.97 -9.81
N LEU A 37 3.00 3.65 -10.68
CA LEU A 37 3.45 4.55 -11.74
C LEU A 37 2.32 4.90 -12.69
N PHE A 38 1.48 3.92 -13.06
CA PHE A 38 0.34 4.17 -13.93
C PHE A 38 -0.64 5.15 -13.29
N ILE A 39 -0.99 4.95 -12.01
CA ILE A 39 -1.91 5.85 -11.31
C ILE A 39 -1.29 7.24 -11.17
N GLN A 40 -0.06 7.34 -10.67
CA GLN A 40 0.58 8.63 -10.38
C GLN A 40 0.90 9.42 -11.65
N ALA A 41 1.42 8.80 -12.71
CA ALA A 41 1.72 9.50 -13.96
C ALA A 41 0.48 10.01 -14.71
N ASN A 42 -0.72 9.56 -14.33
CA ASN A 42 -1.99 10.13 -14.82
C ASN A 42 -2.50 11.30 -13.97
N ILE A 43 -1.85 11.58 -12.83
CA ILE A 43 -2.22 12.64 -11.88
C ILE A 43 -1.16 13.76 -11.85
N SER A 44 0.12 13.40 -11.85
CA SER A 44 1.29 14.30 -11.75
C SER A 44 2.25 14.13 -12.94
N ASP A 45 3.32 14.94 -12.97
CA ASP A 45 4.37 14.78 -13.98
C ASP A 45 5.00 13.37 -13.91
N PRO A 46 5.32 12.72 -15.05
CA PRO A 46 5.88 11.37 -15.05
C PRO A 46 7.19 11.22 -14.25
N ILE A 47 8.03 12.26 -14.19
CA ILE A 47 9.28 12.24 -13.42
C ILE A 47 8.96 12.28 -11.92
N GLU A 48 8.04 13.17 -11.52
CA GLU A 48 7.55 13.26 -10.15
C GLU A 48 6.95 11.93 -9.69
N ALA A 49 6.05 11.35 -10.50
CA ALA A 49 5.43 10.06 -10.26
C ALA A 49 6.47 8.93 -10.10
N PHE A 50 7.53 8.95 -10.91
CA PHE A 50 8.60 7.97 -10.81
C PHE A 50 9.36 8.08 -9.49
N VAL A 51 9.78 9.30 -9.13
CA VAL A 51 10.51 9.56 -7.89
C VAL A 51 9.65 9.22 -6.68
N GLN A 52 8.39 9.63 -6.67
CA GLN A 52 7.45 9.39 -5.58
C GLN A 52 7.24 7.89 -5.33
N ILE A 53 6.99 7.09 -6.38
CA ILE A 53 6.83 5.64 -6.24
C ILE A 53 8.08 4.95 -5.70
N PHE A 54 9.28 5.38 -6.13
CA PHE A 54 10.52 4.82 -5.59
C PHE A 54 10.69 5.16 -4.10
N ILE A 55 10.35 6.38 -3.69
CA ILE A 55 10.36 6.77 -2.28
C ILE A 55 9.35 5.95 -1.48
N GLU A 56 8.14 5.73 -2.00
CA GLU A 56 7.12 4.89 -1.36
C GLU A 56 7.63 3.47 -1.10
N VAL A 57 8.29 2.85 -2.09
CA VAL A 57 8.90 1.52 -1.94
C VAL A 57 10.00 1.53 -0.86
N ILE A 58 10.88 2.53 -0.87
CA ILE A 58 11.96 2.65 0.11
C ILE A 58 11.39 2.80 1.52
N ILE A 59 10.40 3.68 1.71
CA ILE A 59 9.72 3.90 2.99
C ILE A 59 9.05 2.60 3.45
N THR A 60 8.37 1.89 2.56
CA THR A 60 7.73 0.60 2.86
C THR A 60 8.75 -0.42 3.34
N ILE A 61 9.86 -0.60 2.62
CA ILE A 61 10.93 -1.54 2.99
C ILE A 61 11.52 -1.18 4.36
N ILE A 62 11.86 0.10 4.58
CA ILE A 62 12.47 0.58 5.83
C ILE A 62 11.49 0.42 6.99
N PHE A 63 10.22 0.78 6.81
CA PHE A 63 9.20 0.68 7.84
C PHE A 63 8.98 -0.77 8.26
N MET A 64 8.81 -1.68 7.28
CA MET A 64 8.61 -3.11 7.57
C MET A 64 9.86 -3.74 8.21
N ALA A 65 11.06 -3.36 7.75
CA ALA A 65 12.31 -3.82 8.37
C ALA A 65 12.44 -3.30 9.80
N GLY A 66 12.11 -2.03 10.06
CA GLY A 66 12.13 -1.43 11.39
C GLY A 66 11.18 -2.11 12.37
N LEU A 67 9.98 -2.50 11.92
CA LEU A 67 9.04 -3.26 12.73
C LEU A 67 9.59 -4.65 13.11
N LEU A 68 10.22 -5.36 12.17
CA LEU A 68 10.82 -6.65 12.46
C LEU A 68 12.06 -6.56 13.35
N LEU A 69 12.86 -5.49 13.26
CA LEU A 69 14.01 -5.32 14.16
C LEU A 69 13.59 -5.15 15.63
N ASN A 70 12.41 -4.57 15.85
CA ASN A 70 11.87 -4.38 17.19
C ASN A 70 11.16 -5.64 17.72
N ASP A 71 10.85 -6.59 16.83
CA ASP A 71 10.29 -7.88 17.19
C ASP A 71 11.42 -8.92 17.31
N ARG A 72 11.39 -9.73 18.38
CA ARG A 72 12.35 -10.84 18.54
C ARG A 72 11.95 -12.08 17.74
N SER A 73 10.85 -11.99 17.00
CA SER A 73 10.33 -13.06 16.16
C SER A 73 11.25 -13.38 14.98
N THR A 74 11.42 -14.67 14.69
CA THR A 74 12.06 -15.21 13.47
C THR A 74 11.16 -15.07 12.23
N TYR A 75 10.27 -14.08 12.21
CA TYR A 75 9.33 -13.91 11.12
C TYR A 75 10.07 -13.58 9.82
N ASN A 76 9.69 -14.25 8.73
CA ASN A 76 10.34 -14.09 7.45
C ASN A 76 10.00 -12.72 6.84
N PHE A 77 10.99 -11.83 6.74
CA PHE A 77 10.82 -10.49 6.17
C PHE A 77 10.23 -10.52 4.77
N GLU A 78 10.64 -11.47 3.92
CA GLU A 78 10.11 -11.57 2.56
C GLU A 78 8.60 -11.87 2.55
N ARG A 79 8.09 -12.73 3.44
CA ARG A 79 6.65 -12.99 3.58
C ARG A 79 5.89 -11.78 4.08
N PHE A 80 6.44 -11.07 5.06
CA PHE A 80 5.78 -9.88 5.62
C PHE A 80 5.66 -8.80 4.55
N LEU A 81 6.77 -8.47 3.90
CA LEU A 81 6.79 -7.49 2.82
C LEU A 81 5.87 -7.89 1.67
N THR A 82 5.84 -9.18 1.32
CA THR A 82 4.92 -9.69 0.30
C THR A 82 3.45 -9.50 0.69
N ALA A 83 3.08 -9.77 1.95
CA ALA A 83 1.71 -9.56 2.43
C ALA A 83 1.26 -8.11 2.25
N ILE A 84 2.12 -7.16 2.65
CA ILE A 84 1.87 -5.73 2.47
C ILE A 84 1.70 -5.40 0.99
N LEU A 85 2.65 -5.79 0.14
CA LEU A 85 2.62 -5.49 -1.29
C LEU A 85 1.41 -6.11 -2.01
N VAL A 86 0.98 -7.32 -1.62
CA VAL A 86 -0.25 -7.94 -2.14
C VAL A 86 -1.47 -7.09 -1.82
N CYS A 87 -1.60 -6.63 -0.59
CA CYS A 87 -2.72 -5.78 -0.17
C CYS A 87 -2.68 -4.41 -0.85
N GLU A 88 -1.51 -3.81 -0.99
CA GLU A 88 -1.34 -2.56 -1.72
C GLU A 88 -1.67 -2.72 -3.21
N ASN A 89 -1.22 -3.80 -3.85
CA ASN A 89 -1.57 -4.10 -5.24
C ASN A 89 -3.08 -4.29 -5.42
N PHE A 90 -3.74 -4.93 -4.45
CA PHE A 90 -5.19 -5.06 -4.44
C PHE A 90 -5.88 -3.69 -4.36
N VAL A 91 -5.42 -2.81 -3.47
CA VAL A 91 -5.89 -1.43 -3.34
C VAL A 91 -5.66 -0.68 -4.65
N TYR A 92 -4.47 -0.70 -5.25
CA TYR A 92 -4.21 -0.06 -6.54
C TYR A 92 -5.08 -0.60 -7.68
N THR A 93 -5.32 -1.91 -7.72
CA THR A 93 -6.21 -2.51 -8.71
C THR A 93 -7.63 -1.96 -8.60
N LEU A 94 -8.14 -1.76 -7.38
CA LEU A 94 -9.44 -1.11 -7.15
C LEU A 94 -9.38 0.41 -7.37
N GLY A 95 -8.22 1.04 -7.17
CA GLY A 95 -7.97 2.46 -7.43
C GLY A 95 -8.03 2.83 -8.91
N LEU A 96 -7.59 1.94 -9.81
CA LEU A 96 -7.62 2.18 -11.26
C LEU A 96 -8.99 2.58 -11.83
N PRO A 97 -10.08 1.81 -11.62
CA PRO A 97 -11.39 2.22 -12.12
C PRO A 97 -11.89 3.53 -11.49
N ILE A 98 -11.53 3.81 -10.23
CA ILE A 98 -11.85 5.07 -9.55
C ILE A 98 -11.10 6.24 -10.22
N LEU A 99 -9.82 6.06 -10.58
CA LEU A 99 -9.03 7.04 -11.32
C LEU A 99 -9.63 7.33 -12.69
N PHE A 100 -9.97 6.29 -13.46
CA PHE A 100 -10.62 6.50 -14.76
C PHE A 100 -11.96 7.21 -14.63
N TRP A 101 -12.76 6.85 -13.62
CA TRP A 101 -14.00 7.56 -13.33
C TRP A 101 -13.75 9.05 -12.99
N TYR A 102 -12.73 9.35 -12.18
CA TYR A 102 -12.33 10.73 -11.88
C TYR A 102 -11.97 11.53 -13.14
N ILE A 103 -11.16 10.96 -14.03
CA ILE A 103 -10.75 11.61 -15.28
C ILE A 103 -11.96 11.86 -16.20
N LEU A 104 -12.83 10.87 -16.35
CA LEU A 104 -14.00 10.94 -17.25
C LEU A 104 -15.13 11.81 -16.71
N ALA A 105 -15.28 11.92 -15.39
CA ALA A 105 -16.31 12.73 -14.75
C ALA A 105 -15.93 14.21 -14.66
N LYS A 106 -14.71 14.60 -15.07
CA LYS A 106 -14.23 15.99 -15.00
C LYS A 106 -15.15 16.94 -15.76
N GLY A 107 -15.66 17.96 -15.08
CA GLY A 107 -16.60 18.94 -15.63
C GLY A 107 -18.07 18.51 -15.63
N SER A 108 -18.40 17.36 -15.06
CA SER A 108 -19.79 16.93 -14.81
C SER A 108 -20.22 17.19 -13.37
N ASP A 109 -21.53 17.11 -13.11
CA ASP A 109 -22.12 17.20 -11.76
C ASP A 109 -21.65 16.07 -10.81
N TYR A 110 -21.02 15.02 -11.36
CA TYR A 110 -20.58 13.83 -10.62
C TYR A 110 -19.07 13.79 -10.36
N ALA A 111 -18.34 14.87 -10.67
CA ALA A 111 -16.87 14.93 -10.55
C ALA A 111 -16.34 14.64 -9.14
N ASN A 112 -17.15 14.88 -8.10
CA ASN A 112 -16.75 14.68 -6.71
C ASN A 112 -16.90 13.24 -6.20
N TYR A 113 -17.75 12.42 -6.84
CA TYR A 113 -18.02 11.07 -6.34
C TYR A 113 -16.81 10.13 -6.28
N PRO A 114 -15.92 10.10 -7.30
CA PRO A 114 -14.70 9.28 -7.25
C PRO A 114 -13.82 9.58 -6.02
N ILE A 115 -13.82 10.82 -5.54
CA ILE A 115 -13.03 11.23 -4.36
C ILE A 115 -13.50 10.50 -3.10
N TYR A 116 -14.82 10.37 -2.90
CA TYR A 116 -15.37 9.64 -1.74
C TYR A 116 -15.02 8.15 -1.78
N PHE A 117 -15.01 7.53 -2.97
CA PHE A 117 -14.55 6.15 -3.13
C PHE A 117 -13.05 6.02 -2.88
N GLY A 118 -12.24 6.99 -3.32
CA GLY A 118 -10.81 7.05 -2.99
C GLY A 118 -10.56 7.12 -1.48
N ILE A 119 -11.32 7.96 -0.75
CA ILE A 119 -11.23 8.05 0.72
C ILE A 119 -11.63 6.71 1.38
N ALA A 120 -12.71 6.08 0.92
CA ALA A 120 -13.13 4.78 1.45
C ALA A 120 -12.05 3.70 1.22
N LEU A 121 -11.38 3.75 0.06
CA LEU A 121 -10.29 2.85 -0.28
C LEU A 121 -9.04 3.07 0.60
N ILE A 122 -8.71 4.33 0.91
CA ILE A 122 -7.64 4.68 1.87
C ILE A 122 -7.95 4.09 3.24
N VAL A 123 -9.17 4.30 3.75
CA VAL A 123 -9.60 3.74 5.05
C VAL A 123 -9.52 2.22 5.03
N TRP A 124 -9.89 1.59 3.91
CA TRP A 124 -9.78 0.15 3.74
C TRP A 124 -8.32 -0.33 3.75
N SER A 125 -7.42 0.34 3.03
CA SER A 125 -5.99 0.02 3.04
C SER A 125 -5.43 0.07 4.46
N VAL A 126 -5.69 1.16 5.20
CA VAL A 126 -5.27 1.28 6.60
C VAL A 126 -5.85 0.17 7.49
N ALA A 127 -7.12 -0.20 7.28
CA ALA A 127 -7.74 -1.29 8.03
C ALA A 127 -7.07 -2.65 7.76
N ILE A 128 -6.73 -2.95 6.50
CA ILE A 128 -6.03 -4.18 6.12
C ILE A 128 -4.66 -4.24 6.79
N ILE A 129 -3.85 -3.19 6.62
CA ILE A 129 -2.49 -3.16 7.15
C ILE A 129 -2.51 -3.24 8.69
N ALA A 130 -3.44 -2.53 9.36
CA ALA A 130 -3.65 -2.66 10.80
C ALA A 130 -4.00 -4.11 11.21
N HIS A 131 -4.84 -4.80 10.45
CA HIS A 131 -5.17 -6.19 10.73
C HIS A 131 -3.96 -7.12 10.58
N LEU A 132 -3.14 -6.94 9.53
CA LEU A 132 -1.90 -7.71 9.33
C LEU A 132 -0.92 -7.48 10.48
N LEU A 133 -0.68 -6.23 10.86
CA LEU A 133 0.20 -5.89 11.98
C LEU A 133 -0.28 -6.48 13.31
N LYS A 134 -1.59 -6.44 13.56
CA LYS A 134 -2.21 -7.05 14.74
C LYS A 134 -1.95 -8.56 14.77
N GLY A 135 -2.20 -9.26 13.66
CA GLY A 135 -2.03 -10.70 13.55
C GLY A 135 -0.58 -11.15 13.70
N LEU A 136 0.34 -10.45 13.04
CA LEU A 136 1.75 -10.80 13.02
C LEU A 136 2.48 -10.57 14.34
N PHE A 137 2.29 -9.38 14.92
CA PHE A 137 3.05 -8.94 16.09
C PHE A 137 2.26 -9.15 17.40
N ASN A 138 1.10 -9.81 17.32
CA ASN A 138 0.16 -10.00 18.44
C ASN A 138 -0.16 -8.69 19.19
N LEU A 139 -0.22 -7.59 18.45
CA LEU A 139 -0.47 -6.25 18.98
C LEU A 139 -1.96 -6.06 19.27
N ASN A 140 -2.29 -5.13 20.15
CA ASN A 140 -3.68 -4.71 20.31
C ASN A 140 -4.12 -3.85 19.11
N TRP A 141 -5.44 -3.76 18.89
CA TRP A 141 -6.00 -3.03 17.75
C TRP A 141 -5.60 -1.56 17.70
N LYS A 142 -5.47 -0.91 18.86
CA LYS A 142 -5.12 0.52 18.94
C LYS A 142 -3.69 0.78 18.44
N VAL A 143 -2.74 -0.06 18.85
CA VAL A 143 -1.34 0.03 18.42
C VAL A 143 -1.22 -0.30 16.93
N SER A 144 -1.86 -1.37 16.46
CA SER A 144 -1.81 -1.73 15.05
C SER A 144 -2.44 -0.68 14.13
N ALA A 145 -3.58 -0.11 14.52
CA ALA A 145 -4.22 0.98 13.79
C ALA A 145 -3.33 2.23 13.76
N SER A 146 -2.70 2.57 14.88
CA SER A 146 -1.76 3.70 14.96
C SER A 146 -0.54 3.48 14.06
N LEU A 147 0.08 2.30 14.10
CA LEU A 147 1.22 1.95 13.25
C LEU A 147 0.84 1.94 11.76
N SER A 148 -0.34 1.42 11.42
CA SER A 148 -0.82 1.45 10.05
C SER A 148 -1.09 2.86 9.56
N MET A 149 -1.62 3.74 10.41
CA MET A 149 -1.83 5.14 10.07
C MET A 149 -0.48 5.86 9.90
N LEU A 150 0.48 5.59 10.79
CA LEU A 150 1.84 6.12 10.69
C LEU A 150 2.50 5.68 9.38
N TYR A 151 2.41 4.39 9.06
CA TYR A 151 2.87 3.85 7.77
C TYR A 151 2.24 4.58 6.60
N PHE A 152 0.92 4.71 6.56
CA PHE A 152 0.21 5.43 5.50
C PHE A 152 0.69 6.88 5.36
N VAL A 153 0.80 7.60 6.47
CA VAL A 153 1.28 9.00 6.47
C VAL A 153 2.71 9.08 5.96
N LEU A 154 3.61 8.23 6.45
CA LEU A 154 5.00 8.24 6.00
C LEU A 154 5.11 7.89 4.51
N THR A 155 4.41 6.86 4.07
CA THR A 155 4.50 6.38 2.68
C THR A 155 3.95 7.42 1.71
N TYR A 156 2.73 7.93 1.91
CA TYR A 156 2.09 8.81 0.92
C TYR A 156 2.32 10.30 1.17
N PHE A 157 2.20 10.79 2.41
CA PHE A 157 2.47 12.20 2.69
C PHE A 157 3.97 12.47 2.83
N GLY A 158 4.74 11.50 3.32
CA GLY A 158 6.19 11.62 3.40
C GLY A 158 6.85 11.58 2.02
N SER A 159 6.40 10.70 1.10
CA SER A 159 6.90 10.70 -0.28
C SER A 159 6.61 12.03 -0.99
N PHE A 160 5.37 12.50 -0.90
CA PHE A 160 4.96 13.79 -1.45
C PHE A 160 5.72 14.97 -0.81
N GLY A 161 5.91 14.94 0.50
CA GLY A 161 6.67 15.97 1.22
C GLY A 161 8.15 16.02 0.82
N ILE A 162 8.80 14.86 0.62
CA ILE A 162 10.18 14.78 0.13
C ILE A 162 10.27 15.35 -1.29
N LEU A 163 9.32 15.02 -2.14
CA LEU A 163 9.26 15.53 -3.51
C LEU A 163 9.21 17.06 -3.55
N LEU A 164 8.31 17.66 -2.76
CA LEU A 164 8.21 19.12 -2.59
C LEU A 164 9.51 19.76 -2.09
N LEU A 165 10.23 19.11 -1.17
CA LEU A 165 11.50 19.63 -0.64
C LEU A 165 12.63 19.57 -1.67
N THR A 166 12.60 18.60 -2.58
CA THR A 166 13.61 18.46 -3.64
C THR A 166 13.41 19.40 -4.82
N GLY A 167 12.28 20.13 -4.87
CA GLY A 167 11.96 21.05 -5.96
C GLY A 167 11.76 20.35 -7.31
N LEU A 168 11.49 19.04 -7.24
CA LEU A 168 11.02 18.22 -8.35
C LEU A 168 9.50 18.27 -8.39
#